data_AF-A0A3B9TT88-F1
#
_entry.id   AF-A0A3B9TT88-F1
#
_cell.length_a   1.000
_cell.length_b   1.000
_cell.length_c   1.000
_cell.angle_alpha   90.00
_cell.angle_beta   90.00
_cell.angle_gamma   90.00
#
_symmetry.space_group_name_H-M   'P 1'
#
loop_
_entity.id
_entity.type
_entity.pdbx_description
1 polymer ?
#
loop_
_entity_poly.entity_id
_entity_poly.type
_entity_poly.pdbx_seq_one_letter_code
_entity_poly.pdbx_strand_id
1 'polypeptide(L)'
;PTKDEIAATPPEEQPEIVEAADAAPAPLSGAAKGLAFTVFEGLGTLPAADVAQQLRGLSETDKPRLARLGLRFGVETVYLPDLLKPAQIELRALLWNLYHAEDGVFHAPPVAGRVTIDAVEGVPDEFWLACGYRRLGGRVMRVDMVERVAFVVRNVAREGQFRINEEMLSLAGATREQMAAMLMDLNCKVVGEEPDEDPEKPPIQIFERIRRQRPAGGQQRSRREEGGKSRSARNADRKSQGKPGRKGGGPKRGQQDRPQNFTAKSREPDPDSPFAVLAGLKLKS
;
A
#
# COMPACT_ATOMS: atom_id res chain seq x y z
N PRO A 1 43.43 65.03 6.81
CA PRO A 1 42.47 65.10 7.94
C PRO A 1 41.16 65.73 7.43
N THR A 2 40.11 64.97 7.16
CA THR A 2 39.38 64.09 8.08
C THR A 2 38.80 62.90 7.32
N LYS A 3 38.81 61.76 8.01
CA LYS A 3 38.39 60.44 7.54
C LYS A 3 36.94 60.29 8.01
N ASP A 4 35.98 60.58 7.16
CA ASP A 4 34.56 60.37 7.47
C ASP A 4 34.25 58.88 7.34
N GLU A 5 33.95 58.32 8.52
CA GLU A 5 33.67 56.93 8.81
C GLU A 5 32.25 56.61 8.33
N ILE A 6 32.12 55.99 7.16
CA ILE A 6 30.84 55.40 6.75
C ILE A 6 30.69 54.12 7.56
N ALA A 7 29.94 54.20 8.67
CA ALA A 7 29.56 53.04 9.47
C ALA A 7 28.76 52.08 8.57
N ALA A 8 29.33 50.91 8.29
CA ALA A 8 28.63 49.83 7.63
C ALA A 8 27.55 49.30 8.57
N THR A 9 26.28 49.43 8.17
CA THR A 9 25.16 48.76 8.83
C THR A 9 25.42 47.24 8.81
N PRO A 10 25.31 46.53 9.95
CA PRO A 10 25.48 45.08 9.96
C PRO A 10 24.37 44.42 9.12
N PRO A 11 24.60 43.26 8.50
CA PRO A 11 23.55 42.55 7.81
C PRO A 11 22.47 42.13 8.82
N GLU A 12 21.20 42.43 8.54
CA GLU A 12 20.08 41.85 9.26
C GLU A 12 20.17 40.32 9.16
N GLU A 13 20.36 39.67 10.31
CA GLU A 13 20.18 38.23 10.45
C GLU A 13 18.77 37.89 9.98
N GLN A 14 18.69 37.17 8.87
CA GLN A 14 17.45 36.51 8.46
C GLN A 14 17.04 35.57 9.60
N PRO A 15 15.78 35.59 10.05
CA PRO A 15 15.36 34.67 11.10
C PRO A 15 15.62 33.24 10.60
N GLU A 16 16.42 32.49 11.37
CA GLU A 16 16.58 31.06 11.18
C GLU A 16 15.18 30.47 11.02
N ILE A 17 14.93 29.85 9.88
CA ILE A 17 13.73 29.04 9.67
C ILE A 17 13.92 27.86 10.61
N VAL A 18 13.39 28.00 11.83
CA VAL A 18 13.29 26.90 12.78
C VAL A 18 12.43 25.87 12.08
N GLU A 19 13.05 24.81 11.55
CA GLU A 19 12.32 23.61 11.15
C GLU A 19 11.52 23.20 12.37
N ALA A 20 10.20 23.43 12.30
CA ALA A 20 9.29 23.05 13.35
C ALA A 20 9.54 21.58 13.62
N ALA A 21 10.04 21.27 14.82
CA ALA A 21 10.29 19.92 15.27
C ALA A 21 9.03 19.11 14.99
N ASP A 22 9.14 18.19 14.02
CA ASP A 22 8.04 17.42 13.47
C ASP A 22 7.39 16.69 14.65
N ALA A 23 6.18 17.12 15.01
CA ALA A 23 5.42 16.53 16.08
C ALA A 23 5.36 15.03 15.80
N ALA A 24 5.87 14.21 16.74
CA ALA A 24 6.01 12.75 16.58
C ALA A 24 4.80 12.21 15.79
N PRO A 25 5.01 11.66 14.58
CA PRO A 25 3.92 11.40 13.67
C PRO A 25 2.94 10.47 14.38
N ALA A 26 1.67 10.88 14.46
CA ALA A 26 0.63 10.06 15.09
C ALA A 26 0.77 8.61 14.59
N PRO A 27 0.65 7.60 15.46
CA PRO A 27 0.95 6.23 15.07
C PRO A 27 0.08 5.78 13.89
N LEU A 28 0.64 4.96 12.99
CA LEU A 28 -0.14 4.33 11.91
C LEU A 28 -1.36 3.61 12.50
N SER A 29 -2.50 3.70 11.81
CA SER A 29 -3.69 2.97 12.22
C SER A 29 -3.45 1.45 12.21
N GLY A 30 -4.30 0.69 12.91
CA GLY A 30 -4.25 -0.78 12.85
C GLY A 30 -4.39 -1.33 11.42
N ALA A 31 -5.23 -0.70 10.58
CA ALA A 31 -5.40 -1.07 9.18
C ALA A 31 -4.10 -0.82 8.37
N ALA A 32 -3.42 0.31 8.61
CA ALA A 32 -2.15 0.61 7.95
C ALA A 32 -1.03 -0.35 8.36
N LYS A 33 -0.98 -0.74 9.63
CA LYS A 33 -0.03 -1.77 10.12
C LYS A 33 -0.32 -3.13 9.51
N GLY A 34 -1.59 -3.53 9.42
CA GLY A 34 -1.99 -4.78 8.76
C GLY A 34 -1.63 -4.80 7.27
N LEU A 35 -1.84 -3.69 6.57
CA LEU A 35 -1.42 -3.57 5.17
C LEU A 35 0.11 -3.66 5.04
N ALA A 36 0.87 -2.97 5.91
CA ALA A 36 2.33 -3.05 5.90
C ALA A 36 2.83 -4.48 6.14
N PHE A 37 2.20 -5.22 7.05
CA PHE A 37 2.50 -6.64 7.26
C PHE A 37 2.21 -7.48 6.00
N THR A 38 1.05 -7.26 5.36
CA THR A 38 0.71 -7.98 4.13
C THR A 38 1.72 -7.67 3.01
N VAL A 39 2.15 -6.40 2.90
CA VAL A 39 3.16 -5.99 1.91
C VAL A 39 4.50 -6.64 2.21
N PHE A 40 4.88 -6.75 3.48
CA PHE A 40 6.10 -7.44 3.89
C PHE A 40 6.07 -8.93 3.50
N GLU A 41 4.97 -9.64 3.79
CA GLU A 41 4.77 -11.05 3.39
C GLU A 41 4.81 -11.22 1.87
N GLY A 42 4.26 -10.28 1.10
CA GLY A 42 4.34 -10.25 -0.36
C GLY A 42 5.69 -9.80 -0.93
N LEU A 43 6.75 -9.78 -0.11
CA LEU A 43 8.08 -9.29 -0.48
C LEU A 43 8.05 -7.89 -1.13
N GLY A 44 7.10 -7.07 -0.71
CA GLY A 44 6.93 -5.69 -1.15
C GLY A 44 6.08 -5.47 -2.39
N THR A 45 5.36 -6.48 -2.88
CA THR A 45 4.46 -6.36 -4.04
C THR A 45 3.19 -7.20 -3.83
N LEU A 46 2.02 -6.61 -4.04
CA LEU A 46 0.73 -7.26 -3.86
C LEU A 46 -0.26 -6.84 -4.94
N PRO A 47 -1.14 -7.72 -5.42
CA PRO A 47 -2.27 -7.33 -6.24
C PRO A 47 -3.19 -6.40 -5.44
N ALA A 48 -3.56 -5.27 -6.01
CA ALA A 48 -4.42 -4.29 -5.34
C ALA A 48 -5.82 -4.86 -5.04
N ALA A 49 -6.24 -5.89 -5.80
CA ALA A 49 -7.49 -6.61 -5.58
C ALA A 49 -7.50 -7.36 -4.24
N ASP A 50 -6.39 -8.01 -3.88
CA ASP A 50 -6.30 -8.86 -2.68
C ASP A 50 -6.36 -8.03 -1.39
N VAL A 51 -5.80 -6.82 -1.44
CA VAL A 51 -5.80 -5.87 -0.32
C VAL A 51 -6.92 -4.83 -0.40
N ALA A 52 -7.90 -4.99 -1.31
CA ALA A 52 -8.90 -3.97 -1.58
C ALA A 52 -9.75 -3.60 -0.33
N GLN A 53 -10.01 -4.57 0.56
CA GLN A 53 -10.71 -4.32 1.81
C GLN A 53 -9.85 -3.54 2.81
N GLN A 54 -8.59 -3.91 2.98
CA GLN A 54 -7.64 -3.17 3.84
C GLN A 54 -7.46 -1.74 3.34
N LEU A 55 -7.35 -1.54 2.02
CA LEU A 55 -7.25 -0.22 1.39
C LEU A 55 -8.47 0.69 1.63
N ARG A 56 -9.66 0.10 1.81
CA ARG A 56 -10.89 0.83 2.17
C ARG A 56 -10.93 1.17 3.66
N GLY A 57 -10.29 0.37 4.51
CA GLY A 57 -10.21 0.58 5.96
C GLY A 57 -9.11 1.53 6.42
N LEU A 58 -8.27 2.02 5.51
CA LEU A 58 -7.25 3.03 5.83
C LEU A 58 -7.91 4.36 6.21
N SER A 59 -7.37 5.02 7.24
CA SER A 59 -7.75 6.39 7.58
C SER A 59 -7.21 7.38 6.54
N GLU A 60 -7.75 8.60 6.53
CA GLU A 60 -7.35 9.66 5.59
C GLU A 60 -5.85 10.01 5.69
N THR A 61 -5.25 9.85 6.88
CA THR A 61 -3.83 10.16 7.11
C THR A 61 -2.89 9.00 6.77
N ASP A 62 -3.39 7.77 6.70
CA ASP A 62 -2.55 6.58 6.51
C ASP A 62 -1.96 6.51 5.10
N LYS A 63 -2.79 6.73 4.06
CA LYS A 63 -2.33 6.62 2.66
C LYS A 63 -1.18 7.59 2.34
N PRO A 64 -1.27 8.90 2.65
CA PRO A 64 -0.16 9.82 2.42
C PRO A 64 1.10 9.44 3.21
N ARG A 65 0.95 8.91 4.43
CA ARG A 65 2.08 8.48 5.25
C ARG A 65 2.77 7.25 4.69
N LEU A 66 2.01 6.21 4.35
CA LEU A 66 2.55 5.02 3.67
C LEU A 66 3.22 5.39 2.34
N ALA A 67 2.67 6.37 1.61
CA ALA A 67 3.28 6.86 0.38
C ALA A 67 4.63 7.57 0.59
N ARG A 68 4.77 8.33 1.68
CA ARG A 68 6.05 8.93 2.11
C ARG A 68 7.07 7.88 2.55
N LEU A 69 6.61 6.76 3.12
CA LEU A 69 7.42 5.59 3.44
C LEU A 69 7.78 4.75 2.19
N GLY A 70 7.43 5.21 0.99
CA GLY A 70 7.82 4.58 -0.27
C GLY A 70 6.74 3.70 -0.90
N LEU A 71 5.63 3.42 -0.23
CA LEU A 71 4.57 2.58 -0.81
C LEU A 71 3.87 3.29 -1.98
N ARG A 72 3.56 2.57 -3.05
CA ARG A 72 2.76 3.06 -4.16
C ARG A 72 1.45 2.29 -4.24
N PHE A 73 0.37 3.05 -4.38
CA PHE A 73 -0.98 2.52 -4.50
C PHE A 73 -1.41 2.58 -5.95
N GLY A 74 -1.13 1.50 -6.67
CA GLY A 74 -1.60 1.30 -8.03
C GLY A 74 -3.06 0.83 -8.09
N VAL A 75 -3.58 0.75 -9.31
CA VAL A 75 -4.89 0.15 -9.57
C VAL A 75 -4.79 -1.36 -9.68
N GLU A 76 -3.69 -1.86 -10.24
CA GLU A 76 -3.43 -3.28 -10.40
C GLU A 76 -2.61 -3.81 -9.22
N THR A 77 -1.65 -3.03 -8.73
CA THR A 77 -0.63 -3.49 -7.78
C THR A 77 -0.33 -2.43 -6.70
N VAL A 78 -0.16 -2.86 -5.46
CA VAL A 78 0.46 -2.08 -4.39
C VAL A 78 1.91 -2.55 -4.22
N TYR A 79 2.88 -1.65 -4.32
CA TYR A 79 4.29 -2.05 -4.35
C TYR A 79 5.25 -0.98 -3.81
N LEU A 80 6.48 -1.41 -3.48
CA LEU A 80 7.60 -0.55 -3.09
C LEU A 80 8.56 -0.36 -4.28
N PRO A 81 8.67 0.85 -4.88
CA PRO A 81 9.54 1.09 -6.04
C PRO A 81 11.02 0.80 -5.79
N ASP A 82 11.50 1.04 -4.57
CA ASP A 82 12.90 0.76 -4.20
C ASP A 82 13.24 -0.73 -4.28
N LEU A 83 12.26 -1.61 -4.19
CA LEU A 83 12.44 -3.05 -4.32
C LEU A 83 12.43 -3.54 -5.78
N LEU A 84 12.29 -2.63 -6.76
CA LEU A 84 12.43 -2.91 -8.20
C LEU A 84 13.85 -2.62 -8.73
N LYS A 85 14.78 -2.32 -7.83
CA LYS A 85 16.21 -2.21 -8.14
C LYS A 85 16.83 -3.62 -8.26
N PRO A 86 17.83 -3.83 -9.13
CA PRO A 86 18.33 -5.18 -9.45
C PRO A 86 18.75 -6.01 -8.23
N ALA A 87 19.57 -5.46 -7.33
CA ALA A 87 20.05 -6.18 -6.15
C ALA A 87 18.90 -6.63 -5.22
N GLN A 88 17.85 -5.80 -5.10
CA GLN A 88 16.66 -6.10 -4.30
C GLN A 88 15.82 -7.19 -4.97
N ILE A 89 15.68 -7.16 -6.29
CA ILE A 89 14.99 -8.22 -7.05
C ILE A 89 15.71 -9.56 -6.88
N GLU A 90 17.04 -9.58 -7.02
CA GLU A 90 17.85 -10.79 -6.83
C GLU A 90 17.68 -11.37 -5.43
N LEU A 91 17.74 -10.53 -4.38
CA LEU A 91 17.50 -10.97 -3.01
C LEU A 91 16.09 -11.50 -2.80
N ARG A 92 15.06 -10.83 -3.34
CA ARG A 92 13.66 -11.27 -3.24
C ARG A 92 13.45 -12.62 -3.93
N ALA A 93 14.04 -12.82 -5.10
CA ALA A 93 14.02 -14.10 -5.79
C ALA A 93 14.67 -15.21 -4.95
N LEU A 94 15.83 -14.93 -4.34
CA LEU A 94 16.50 -15.88 -3.46
C LEU A 94 15.63 -16.24 -2.24
N LEU A 95 15.04 -15.24 -1.58
CA LEU A 95 14.15 -15.45 -0.43
C LEU A 95 12.91 -16.27 -0.81
N TRP A 96 12.31 -15.98 -1.96
CA TRP A 96 11.17 -16.74 -2.46
C TRP A 96 11.54 -18.21 -2.69
N ASN A 97 12.64 -18.47 -3.39
CA ASN A 97 13.11 -19.83 -3.67
C ASN A 97 13.46 -20.58 -2.37
N LEU A 98 14.06 -19.92 -1.39
CA LEU A 98 14.38 -20.53 -0.11
C LEU A 98 13.11 -20.94 0.67
N TYR A 99 12.06 -20.11 0.61
CA TYR A 99 10.80 -20.38 1.29
C TYR A 99 9.98 -21.48 0.60
N HIS A 100 9.98 -21.50 -0.73
CA HIS A 100 9.24 -22.47 -1.56
C HIS A 100 10.14 -23.61 -2.05
N ALA A 101 11.27 -23.85 -1.40
CA ALA A 101 12.32 -24.73 -1.91
C ALA A 101 11.77 -26.14 -2.19
N GLU A 102 11.82 -26.52 -3.46
CA GLU A 102 11.61 -27.89 -3.93
C GLU A 102 12.92 -28.39 -4.55
N ASP A 103 13.26 -29.65 -4.33
CA ASP A 103 14.52 -30.22 -4.81
C ASP A 103 14.66 -30.08 -6.33
N GLY A 104 15.71 -29.38 -6.77
CA GLY A 104 16.03 -29.18 -8.18
C GLY A 104 15.25 -28.06 -8.87
N VAL A 105 14.37 -27.33 -8.17
CA VAL A 105 13.64 -26.18 -8.73
C VAL A 105 14.27 -24.88 -8.26
N PHE A 106 14.69 -24.05 -9.21
CA PHE A 106 15.16 -22.70 -8.94
C PHE A 106 14.69 -21.73 -10.02
N HIS A 107 13.96 -20.70 -9.62
CA HIS A 107 13.49 -19.66 -10.52
C HIS A 107 14.43 -18.45 -10.48
N ALA A 108 14.91 -18.05 -11.65
CA ALA A 108 15.72 -16.84 -11.81
C ALA A 108 14.82 -15.62 -12.13
N PRO A 109 15.09 -14.45 -11.52
CA PRO A 109 14.39 -13.24 -11.89
C PRO A 109 14.83 -12.76 -13.29
N PRO A 110 14.07 -11.86 -13.94
CA PRO A 110 14.47 -11.28 -15.21
C PRO A 110 15.82 -10.54 -15.12
N VAL A 111 16.60 -10.55 -16.21
CA VAL A 111 17.89 -9.86 -16.29
C VAL A 111 17.73 -8.37 -15.97
N ALA A 112 18.68 -7.81 -15.23
CA ALA A 112 18.70 -6.40 -14.86
C ALA A 112 18.48 -5.46 -16.06
N GLY A 113 17.63 -4.46 -15.88
CA GLY A 113 17.24 -3.51 -16.93
C GLY A 113 16.18 -4.02 -17.91
N ARG A 114 15.80 -5.31 -17.88
CA ARG A 114 14.65 -5.80 -18.63
C ARG A 114 13.36 -5.51 -17.89
N VAL A 115 12.46 -4.84 -18.60
CA VAL A 115 11.18 -4.40 -18.08
C VAL A 115 10.06 -5.36 -18.46
N THR A 116 10.14 -5.91 -19.67
CA THR A 116 9.24 -6.94 -20.19
C THR A 116 10.09 -8.08 -20.77
N ILE A 117 9.69 -9.31 -20.50
CA ILE A 117 10.23 -10.53 -21.11
C ILE A 117 9.09 -11.44 -21.52
N ASP A 118 9.36 -12.43 -22.37
CA ASP A 118 8.37 -13.47 -22.65
C ASP A 118 8.17 -14.37 -21.42
N ALA A 119 6.94 -14.86 -21.28
CA ALA A 119 6.56 -15.82 -20.27
C ALA A 119 7.46 -17.05 -20.30
N VAL A 120 8.13 -17.35 -19.19
CA VAL A 120 8.79 -18.64 -19.01
C VAL A 120 7.76 -19.66 -18.52
N GLU A 121 7.73 -20.82 -19.18
CA GLU A 121 6.89 -21.96 -18.80
C GLU A 121 7.34 -22.56 -17.48
N GLY A 122 6.40 -23.05 -16.68
CA GLY A 122 6.68 -23.68 -15.38
C GLY A 122 7.08 -22.72 -14.26
N VAL A 123 7.15 -21.41 -14.49
CA VAL A 123 7.40 -20.42 -13.43
C VAL A 123 6.07 -19.87 -12.89
N PRO A 124 5.79 -19.99 -11.57
CA PRO A 124 4.54 -19.56 -10.97
C PRO A 124 4.39 -18.03 -10.98
N ASP A 125 3.14 -17.56 -11.00
CA ASP A 125 2.84 -16.11 -11.00
C ASP A 125 3.22 -15.44 -9.68
N GLU A 126 3.16 -16.20 -8.59
CA GLU A 126 3.58 -15.80 -7.25
C GLU A 126 5.07 -15.47 -7.21
N PHE A 127 5.92 -16.20 -7.95
CA PHE A 127 7.34 -15.88 -8.07
C PHE A 127 7.56 -14.57 -8.80
N TRP A 128 6.87 -14.36 -9.93
CA TRP A 128 6.96 -13.10 -10.67
C TRP A 128 6.54 -11.92 -9.81
N LEU A 129 5.41 -12.06 -9.12
CA LEU A 129 4.88 -11.05 -8.22
C LEU A 129 5.85 -10.75 -7.07
N ALA A 130 6.40 -11.80 -6.45
CA ALA A 130 7.41 -11.70 -5.40
C ALA A 130 8.68 -10.97 -5.86
N CYS A 131 8.98 -10.97 -7.16
CA CYS A 131 10.09 -10.23 -7.76
C CYS A 131 9.69 -8.82 -8.26
N GLY A 132 8.42 -8.42 -8.15
CA GLY A 132 7.93 -7.13 -8.66
C GLY A 132 7.57 -7.14 -10.15
N TYR A 133 7.18 -8.30 -10.67
CA TYR A 133 6.70 -8.50 -12.03
C TYR A 133 5.30 -9.11 -12.04
N ARG A 134 4.59 -9.00 -13.15
CA ARG A 134 3.28 -9.63 -13.34
C ARG A 134 3.21 -10.24 -14.73
N ARG A 135 2.61 -11.43 -14.81
CA ARG A 135 2.29 -12.07 -16.09
C ARG A 135 1.06 -11.39 -16.70
N LEU A 136 1.17 -10.93 -17.95
CA LEU A 136 0.09 -10.32 -18.74
C LEU A 136 0.28 -10.70 -20.21
N GLY A 137 -0.77 -11.22 -20.86
CA GLY A 137 -0.79 -11.49 -22.30
C GLY A 137 0.35 -12.39 -22.78
N GLY A 138 0.71 -13.42 -22.00
CA GLY A 138 1.83 -14.31 -22.31
C GLY A 138 3.22 -13.68 -22.15
N ARG A 139 3.32 -12.55 -21.44
CA ARG A 139 4.59 -11.89 -21.12
C ARG A 139 4.68 -11.61 -19.63
N VAL A 140 5.87 -11.29 -19.14
CA VAL A 140 6.13 -10.91 -17.76
C VAL A 140 6.66 -9.49 -17.75
N MET A 141 5.98 -8.58 -17.05
CA MET A 141 6.27 -7.15 -17.05
C MET A 141 6.43 -6.61 -15.64
N ARG A 142 7.37 -5.68 -15.43
CA ARG A 142 7.53 -5.01 -14.14
C ARG A 142 6.26 -4.26 -13.73
N VAL A 143 5.91 -4.34 -12.46
CA VAL A 143 4.67 -3.76 -11.92
C VAL A 143 4.57 -2.25 -12.08
N ASP A 144 5.70 -1.53 -12.10
CA ASP A 144 5.70 -0.10 -12.37
C ASP A 144 5.26 0.23 -13.80
N MET A 145 5.65 -0.57 -14.81
CA MET A 145 5.16 -0.40 -16.17
C MET A 145 3.73 -0.91 -16.34
N VAL A 146 3.35 -1.99 -15.66
CA VAL A 146 1.96 -2.45 -15.63
C VAL A 146 1.05 -1.31 -15.17
N GLU A 147 1.41 -0.58 -14.12
CA GLU A 147 0.64 0.57 -13.65
C GLU A 147 0.58 1.73 -14.66
N ARG A 148 1.66 1.98 -15.41
CA ARG A 148 1.68 3.00 -16.46
C ARG A 148 0.77 2.62 -17.62
N VAL A 149 0.86 1.38 -18.11
CA VAL A 149 -0.03 0.85 -19.15
C VAL A 149 -1.48 0.91 -18.67
N ALA A 150 -1.76 0.43 -17.45
CA ALA A 150 -3.09 0.50 -16.86
C ALA A 150 -3.61 1.93 -16.69
N PHE A 151 -2.74 2.91 -16.45
CA PHE A 151 -3.11 4.33 -16.44
C PHE A 151 -3.53 4.83 -17.83
N VAL A 152 -2.76 4.54 -18.88
CA VAL A 152 -3.09 4.92 -20.27
C VAL A 152 -4.40 4.28 -20.71
N VAL A 153 -4.55 2.97 -20.50
CA VAL A 153 -5.78 2.21 -20.81
C VAL A 153 -6.98 2.82 -20.09
N ARG A 154 -6.83 3.20 -18.83
CA ARG A 154 -7.91 3.85 -18.07
C ARG A 154 -8.29 5.20 -18.61
N ASN A 155 -7.34 5.98 -19.09
CA ASN A 155 -7.64 7.31 -19.61
C ASN A 155 -8.42 7.21 -20.91
N VAL A 156 -7.99 6.35 -21.85
CA VAL A 156 -8.72 6.17 -23.11
C VAL A 156 -10.09 5.52 -22.89
N ALA A 157 -10.21 4.58 -21.95
CA ALA A 157 -11.48 3.92 -21.64
C ALA A 157 -12.52 4.84 -20.96
N ARG A 158 -12.16 6.08 -20.59
CA ARG A 158 -13.14 7.08 -20.10
C ARG A 158 -14.10 7.52 -21.19
N GLU A 159 -13.63 7.53 -22.44
CA GLU A 159 -14.42 7.91 -23.62
C GLU A 159 -15.33 6.77 -24.11
N GLY A 160 -15.19 5.58 -23.51
CA GLY A 160 -16.00 4.40 -23.81
C GLY A 160 -15.18 3.32 -24.48
N GLN A 161 -15.53 3.00 -25.72
CA GLN A 161 -14.83 2.02 -26.54
C GLN A 161 -13.52 2.62 -27.08
N PHE A 162 -12.46 1.83 -27.16
CA PHE A 162 -11.15 2.30 -27.59
C PHE A 162 -10.40 1.23 -28.39
N ARG A 163 -9.42 1.66 -29.18
CA ARG A 163 -8.49 0.80 -29.92
C ARG A 163 -7.10 0.83 -29.30
N ILE A 164 -6.27 -0.17 -29.59
CA ILE A 164 -4.86 -0.19 -29.19
C ILE A 164 -4.13 0.96 -29.88
N ASN A 165 -3.56 1.87 -29.10
CA ASN A 165 -2.77 3.01 -29.58
C ASN A 165 -1.25 2.73 -29.53
N GLU A 166 -0.46 3.58 -30.15
CA GLU A 166 1.01 3.44 -30.19
C GLU A 166 1.67 3.59 -28.82
N GLU A 167 1.14 4.46 -27.96
CA GLU A 167 1.64 4.67 -26.59
C GLU A 167 1.56 3.38 -25.76
N MET A 168 0.46 2.63 -25.85
CA MET A 168 0.30 1.33 -25.18
C MET A 168 1.36 0.32 -25.65
N LEU A 169 1.58 0.22 -26.97
CA LEU A 169 2.54 -0.70 -27.55
C LEU A 169 3.98 -0.35 -27.14
N SER A 170 4.31 0.94 -27.18
CA SER A 170 5.64 1.45 -26.79
C SER A 170 5.94 1.22 -25.31
N LEU A 171 4.98 1.52 -24.42
CA LEU A 171 5.13 1.28 -22.98
C LEU A 171 5.22 -0.20 -22.63
N ALA A 172 4.44 -1.05 -23.31
CA ALA A 172 4.45 -2.49 -23.07
C ALA A 172 5.67 -3.18 -23.69
N GLY A 173 6.25 -2.60 -24.74
CA GLY A 173 7.26 -3.25 -25.57
C GLY A 173 6.73 -4.52 -26.24
N ALA A 174 5.46 -4.50 -26.67
CA ALA A 174 4.70 -5.66 -27.12
C ALA A 174 4.10 -5.45 -28.51
N THR A 175 3.82 -6.55 -29.24
CA THR A 175 3.07 -6.50 -30.51
C THR A 175 1.59 -6.19 -30.26
N ARG A 176 0.83 -5.92 -31.33
CA ARG A 176 -0.62 -5.66 -31.23
C ARG A 176 -1.38 -6.85 -30.64
N GLU A 177 -1.01 -8.06 -31.03
CA GLU A 177 -1.63 -9.31 -30.58
C GLU A 177 -1.33 -9.55 -29.09
N GLN A 178 -0.08 -9.33 -28.69
CA GLN A 178 0.32 -9.42 -27.28
C GLN A 178 -0.38 -8.36 -26.44
N MET A 179 -0.48 -7.13 -26.93
CA MET A 179 -1.20 -6.05 -26.25
C MET A 179 -2.69 -6.35 -26.12
N ALA A 180 -3.32 -6.95 -27.14
CA ALA A 180 -4.71 -7.41 -27.06
C ALA A 180 -4.90 -8.42 -25.92
N ALA A 181 -4.01 -9.40 -25.80
CA ALA A 181 -4.02 -10.36 -24.70
C ALA A 181 -3.79 -9.68 -23.33
N MET A 182 -2.87 -8.71 -23.23
CA MET A 182 -2.65 -7.93 -22.01
C MET A 182 -3.90 -7.12 -21.61
N LEU A 183 -4.64 -6.58 -22.57
CA LEU A 183 -5.88 -5.84 -22.30
C LEU A 183 -6.95 -6.74 -21.67
N MET A 184 -7.03 -8.02 -22.09
CA MET A 184 -7.95 -8.98 -21.47
C MET A 184 -7.63 -9.19 -19.99
N ASP A 185 -6.34 -9.34 -19.65
CA ASP A 185 -5.88 -9.48 -18.27
C ASP A 185 -6.06 -8.20 -17.43
N LEU A 186 -6.05 -7.02 -18.08
CA LEU A 186 -6.34 -5.71 -17.48
C LEU A 186 -7.84 -5.39 -17.39
N ASN A 187 -8.69 -6.43 -17.41
CA ASN A 187 -10.15 -6.34 -17.34
C ASN A 187 -10.78 -5.52 -18.47
N CYS A 188 -10.28 -5.65 -19.70
CA CYS A 188 -10.94 -5.17 -20.91
C CYS A 188 -11.54 -6.35 -21.69
N LYS A 189 -12.58 -6.09 -22.47
CA LYS A 189 -13.21 -7.08 -23.36
C LYS A 189 -13.23 -6.55 -24.78
N VAL A 190 -13.12 -7.44 -25.76
CA VAL A 190 -13.35 -7.10 -27.17
C VAL A 190 -14.87 -6.95 -27.38
N VAL A 191 -15.28 -5.86 -28.01
CA VAL A 191 -16.69 -5.53 -28.27
C VAL A 191 -17.02 -5.39 -29.75
N GLY A 192 -16.00 -5.34 -30.61
CA GLY A 192 -16.15 -5.25 -32.05
C GLY A 192 -14.81 -5.33 -32.75
N GLU A 193 -14.87 -5.45 -34.07
CA GLU A 193 -13.72 -5.42 -34.96
C GLU A 193 -14.06 -4.49 -36.13
N GLU A 194 -13.14 -3.59 -36.45
CA GLU A 194 -13.22 -2.71 -37.62
C GLU A 194 -12.23 -3.20 -38.69
N PRO A 195 -12.61 -3.17 -39.98
CA PRO A 195 -11.66 -3.45 -41.05
C PRO A 195 -10.55 -2.39 -41.03
N ASP A 196 -9.31 -2.83 -41.18
CA ASP A 196 -8.18 -1.92 -41.38
C ASP A 196 -8.33 -1.24 -42.76
N GLU A 197 -7.73 -0.05 -42.92
CA GLU A 197 -7.74 0.67 -44.20
C GLU A 197 -7.03 -0.12 -45.29
N ASP A 198 -6.08 -0.98 -44.90
CA ASP A 198 -5.38 -1.92 -45.75
C ASP A 198 -6.01 -3.33 -45.63
N PRO A 199 -6.66 -3.86 -46.68
CA PRO A 199 -7.35 -5.15 -46.63
C PRO A 199 -6.46 -6.35 -46.29
N GLU A 200 -5.14 -6.21 -46.40
CA GLU A 200 -4.17 -7.27 -46.08
C GLU A 200 -3.82 -7.32 -44.58
N LYS A 201 -4.17 -6.28 -43.81
CA LYS A 201 -3.88 -6.20 -42.37
C LYS A 201 -5.00 -6.81 -41.53
N PRO A 202 -4.67 -7.38 -40.36
CA PRO A 202 -5.68 -7.90 -39.46
C PRO A 202 -6.62 -6.78 -38.99
N PRO A 203 -7.91 -7.09 -38.77
CA PRO A 203 -8.89 -6.09 -38.35
C PRO A 203 -8.53 -5.46 -37.00
N ILE A 204 -8.87 -4.19 -36.85
CA ILE A 204 -8.62 -3.41 -35.65
C ILE A 204 -9.66 -3.81 -34.60
N GLN A 205 -9.19 -4.48 -33.54
CA GLN A 205 -10.04 -4.82 -32.41
C GLN A 205 -10.43 -3.59 -31.59
N ILE A 206 -11.71 -3.50 -31.26
CA ILE A 206 -12.29 -2.48 -30.37
C ILE A 206 -12.49 -3.09 -28.99
N PHE A 207 -12.00 -2.39 -27.98
CA PHE A 207 -12.05 -2.79 -26.58
C PHE A 207 -12.97 -1.90 -25.76
N GLU A 208 -13.56 -2.48 -24.73
CA GLU A 208 -14.27 -1.75 -23.68
C GLU A 208 -13.77 -2.23 -22.32
N ARG A 209 -13.51 -1.29 -21.40
CA ARG A 209 -13.09 -1.65 -20.04
C ARG A 209 -14.28 -2.09 -19.19
N ILE A 210 -14.17 -3.26 -18.56
CA ILE A 210 -15.20 -3.77 -17.66
C ILE A 210 -15.20 -2.92 -16.39
N ARG A 211 -16.26 -2.11 -16.21
CA ARG A 211 -16.45 -1.34 -14.98
C ARG A 211 -16.83 -2.31 -13.87
N ARG A 212 -15.95 -2.49 -12.88
CA ARG A 212 -16.33 -3.16 -11.62
C ARG A 212 -17.46 -2.33 -10.99
N GLN A 213 -18.67 -2.87 -10.96
CA GLN A 213 -19.77 -2.24 -10.24
C GLN A 213 -19.34 -2.08 -8.78
N ARG A 214 -19.28 -0.84 -8.31
CA ARG A 214 -19.26 -0.59 -6.87
C ARG A 214 -20.59 -1.14 -6.34
N PRO A 215 -20.61 -2.01 -5.32
CA PRO A 215 -21.86 -2.29 -4.62
C PRO A 215 -22.42 -0.94 -4.15
N ALA A 216 -23.62 -0.61 -4.59
CA ALA A 216 -24.31 0.60 -4.18
C ALA A 216 -24.65 0.48 -2.69
N GLY A 217 -23.86 1.13 -1.83
CA GLY A 217 -24.10 1.14 -0.38
C GLY A 217 -23.14 2.12 0.30
N GLY A 218 -23.57 3.17 1.01
CA GLY A 218 -24.93 3.62 1.28
C GLY A 218 -24.97 5.14 1.43
N GLN A 219 -25.86 5.76 0.68
CA GLN A 219 -26.24 7.17 0.85
C GLN A 219 -27.54 7.18 1.66
N GLN A 220 -27.48 6.76 2.92
CA GLN A 220 -28.65 6.91 3.80
C GLN A 220 -28.23 7.01 5.26
N ARG A 221 -27.94 8.25 5.69
CA ARG A 221 -28.46 8.89 6.91
C ARG A 221 -27.56 10.06 7.32
N SER A 222 -27.81 11.23 6.75
CA SER A 222 -27.63 12.49 7.47
C SER A 222 -28.54 13.58 6.89
N ARG A 223 -29.85 13.32 6.84
CA ARG A 223 -30.84 14.40 6.88
C ARG A 223 -31.35 14.46 8.31
N ARG A 224 -30.55 15.09 9.18
CA ARG A 224 -31.04 15.55 10.48
C ARG A 224 -31.92 16.75 10.14
N GLU A 225 -33.22 16.60 10.34
CA GLU A 225 -34.21 17.65 10.13
C GLU A 225 -33.87 18.85 11.04
N GLU A 226 -33.49 19.95 10.41
CA GLU A 226 -33.71 21.28 10.97
C GLU A 226 -35.18 21.64 10.77
N GLY A 227 -35.90 21.87 11.87
CA GLY A 227 -37.24 22.42 11.83
C GLY A 227 -37.85 22.63 13.21
N GLY A 228 -37.93 23.88 13.65
CA GLY A 228 -39.03 24.34 14.53
C GLY A 228 -38.65 24.84 15.93
N LYS A 229 -38.48 26.16 16.06
CA LYS A 229 -38.44 26.91 17.33
C LYS A 229 -39.82 27.05 17.98
N SER A 230 -39.81 26.88 19.31
CA SER A 230 -40.61 27.55 20.35
C SER A 230 -42.13 27.30 20.47
N ARG A 231 -42.58 26.96 21.69
CA ARG A 231 -43.27 27.90 22.61
C ARG A 231 -43.43 27.33 24.02
N SER A 232 -43.46 28.27 24.95
CA SER A 232 -43.46 28.20 26.42
C SER A 232 -44.73 27.62 27.07
N ALA A 233 -44.58 27.07 28.29
CA ALA A 233 -45.08 27.64 29.56
C ALA A 233 -45.71 26.63 30.55
N ARG A 234 -45.22 26.75 31.81
CA ARG A 234 -45.90 26.61 33.12
C ARG A 234 -46.06 25.24 33.79
N ASN A 235 -45.24 25.10 34.85
CA ASN A 235 -45.55 24.81 36.26
C ASN A 235 -46.55 23.70 36.63
N ALA A 236 -46.07 22.74 37.43
CA ALA A 236 -46.68 22.43 38.73
C ALA A 236 -45.67 21.71 39.67
N ASP A 237 -45.52 22.29 40.86
CA ASP A 237 -44.97 21.72 42.08
C ASP A 237 -45.45 20.29 42.38
N ARG A 238 -44.55 19.45 42.92
CA ARG A 238 -44.79 18.80 44.22
C ARG A 238 -43.50 18.23 44.82
N LYS A 239 -43.32 18.62 46.08
CA LYS A 239 -42.24 18.31 47.01
C LYS A 239 -42.63 17.10 47.87
N SER A 240 -41.64 16.59 48.60
CA SER A 240 -41.70 15.62 49.72
C SER A 240 -41.68 14.14 49.31
N GLN A 241 -41.10 13.19 50.03
CA GLN A 241 -40.11 13.05 51.11
C GLN A 241 -40.07 11.52 51.33
N GLY A 242 -38.95 10.94 51.79
CA GLY A 242 -38.98 9.62 52.44
C GLY A 242 -37.90 8.61 52.03
N LYS A 243 -36.75 8.67 52.70
CA LYS A 243 -35.93 7.50 53.10
C LYS A 243 -36.39 7.08 54.50
N PRO A 244 -36.26 5.81 54.95
CA PRO A 244 -34.96 5.16 55.28
C PRO A 244 -34.94 3.66 54.88
N GLY A 245 -33.92 2.81 54.95
CA GLY A 245 -32.59 2.78 55.59
C GLY A 245 -32.37 1.39 56.25
N ARG A 246 -31.40 0.58 55.79
CA ARG A 246 -30.65 -0.47 56.55
C ARG A 246 -29.57 -1.08 55.62
N LYS A 247 -28.25 -0.96 55.80
CA LYS A 247 -27.23 -1.35 56.83
C LYS A 247 -26.84 -2.84 56.88
N GLY A 248 -25.54 -3.09 56.64
CA GLY A 248 -24.73 -4.24 57.07
C GLY A 248 -24.09 -5.00 55.89
N GLY A 249 -22.78 -5.21 55.75
CA GLY A 249 -21.59 -4.91 56.54
C GLY A 249 -20.34 -5.34 55.72
N GLY A 250 -19.20 -4.67 55.92
CA GLY A 250 -17.92 -4.99 55.25
C GLY A 250 -17.19 -6.21 55.84
N PRO A 251 -15.90 -6.45 55.51
CA PRO A 251 -14.85 -5.45 55.78
C PRO A 251 -13.84 -5.20 54.64
N LYS A 252 -13.19 -4.04 54.74
CA LYS A 252 -12.00 -3.58 54.00
C LYS A 252 -10.70 -4.11 54.63
N ARG A 253 -9.64 -4.21 53.83
CA ARG A 253 -8.29 -3.61 54.06
C ARG A 253 -7.43 -3.85 52.81
N GLY A 254 -6.94 -2.79 52.15
CA GLY A 254 -5.53 -2.34 52.22
C GLY A 254 -4.76 -3.02 51.09
N GLN A 255 -4.04 -2.39 50.17
CA GLN A 255 -2.97 -1.43 50.37
C GLN A 255 -2.58 -0.86 49.00
N GLN A 256 -2.12 0.38 48.99
CA GLN A 256 -1.67 1.14 47.85
C GLN A 256 -0.17 0.88 47.69
N ASP A 257 0.32 0.46 46.51
CA ASP A 257 1.75 0.55 46.20
C ASP A 257 2.06 0.60 44.70
N ARG A 258 3.16 1.31 44.42
CA ARG A 258 3.68 1.86 43.14
C ARG A 258 4.07 0.83 42.06
N PRO A 259 4.20 1.26 40.78
CA PRO A 259 4.69 0.39 39.70
C PRO A 259 6.20 0.10 39.84
N GLN A 260 6.57 -1.19 39.79
CA GLN A 260 7.96 -1.65 39.77
C GLN A 260 8.54 -1.64 38.36
N ASN A 261 9.74 -1.05 38.23
CA ASN A 261 10.61 -1.15 37.07
C ASN A 261 11.05 -2.60 36.83
N PHE A 262 10.81 -3.11 35.62
CA PHE A 262 11.41 -4.37 35.17
C PHE A 262 12.84 -4.13 34.70
N THR A 263 13.82 -4.57 35.49
CA THR A 263 15.21 -4.74 35.05
C THR A 263 15.37 -6.17 34.52
N ALA A 264 15.79 -6.30 33.26
CA ALA A 264 16.05 -7.59 32.62
C ALA A 264 17.32 -8.22 33.21
N LYS A 265 17.16 -9.31 33.95
CA LYS A 265 18.28 -10.22 34.28
C LYS A 265 18.53 -11.12 33.06
N SER A 266 19.76 -11.10 32.56
CA SER A 266 20.26 -12.05 31.56
C SER A 266 20.11 -13.48 32.09
N ARG A 267 19.26 -14.29 31.44
CA ARG A 267 19.18 -15.73 31.66
C ARG A 267 20.20 -16.41 30.76
N GLU A 268 20.93 -17.38 31.31
CA GLU A 268 21.82 -18.23 30.54
C GLU A 268 21.02 -19.09 29.55
N PRO A 269 21.56 -19.39 28.34
CA PRO A 269 20.82 -20.11 27.31
C PRO A 269 20.54 -21.57 27.68
N ASP A 270 19.34 -22.03 27.34
CA ASP A 270 18.86 -23.41 27.50
C ASP A 270 19.66 -24.38 26.62
N PRO A 271 20.25 -25.47 27.18
CA PRO A 271 21.07 -26.41 26.44
C PRO A 271 20.34 -27.23 25.37
N ASP A 272 19.01 -27.32 25.41
CA ASP A 272 18.20 -28.03 24.40
C ASP A 272 17.59 -27.08 23.35
N SER A 273 18.03 -25.82 23.30
CA SER A 273 17.63 -24.87 22.27
C SER A 273 18.32 -25.16 20.94
N PRO A 274 17.61 -25.13 19.79
CA PRO A 274 18.22 -25.31 18.47
C PRO A 274 19.26 -24.23 18.12
N PHE A 275 19.34 -23.15 18.90
CA PHE A 275 20.33 -22.07 18.76
C PHE A 275 21.57 -22.23 19.65
N ALA A 276 21.67 -23.29 20.46
CA ALA A 276 22.82 -23.52 21.35
C ALA A 276 24.16 -23.58 20.59
N VAL A 277 24.14 -23.98 19.32
CA VAL A 277 25.32 -24.05 18.44
C VAL A 277 25.95 -22.67 18.18
N LEU A 278 25.17 -21.58 18.30
CA LEU A 278 25.66 -20.21 18.06
C LEU A 278 26.54 -19.67 19.19
N ALA A 279 26.48 -20.24 20.40
CA ALA A 279 27.31 -19.80 21.52
C ALA A 279 28.80 -20.14 21.36
N GLY A 280 29.15 -21.08 20.47
CA GLY A 280 30.52 -21.53 20.24
C GLY A 280 31.30 -20.76 19.16
N LEU A 281 30.65 -19.90 18.38
CA LEU A 281 31.30 -19.19 17.27
C LEU A 281 31.94 -17.88 17.76
N LYS A 282 33.15 -17.98 18.32
CA LYS A 282 34.04 -16.82 18.47
C LYS A 282 34.49 -16.35 17.09
N LEU A 283 34.05 -15.16 16.69
CA LEU A 283 34.56 -14.41 15.55
C LEU A 283 36.09 -14.28 15.66
N LYS A 284 36.82 -14.90 14.72
CA LYS A 284 38.22 -14.58 14.48
C LYS A 284 38.27 -13.14 13.94
N SER A 285 38.86 -12.25 14.74
CA SER A 285 39.36 -10.95 14.28
C SER A 285 40.65 -11.15 13.48
#